data_AF-A0A961MHZ0-F1
#
_entry.id   AF-A0A961MHZ0-F1
#
_cell.length_a   1.000
_cell.length_b   1.000
_cell.length_c   1.000
_cell.angle_alpha   90.00
_cell.angle_beta   90.00
_cell.angle_gamma   90.00
#
_symmetry.space_group_name_H-M   'P 1'
#
loop_
_entity.id
_entity.type
_entity.pdbx_description
1 polymer ?
#
loop_
_entity_poly.entity_id
_entity_poly.type
_entity_poly.pdbx_seq_one_letter_code
_entity_poly.pdbx_strand_id
1 'polypeptide(L)' 'MAQQRMLKFVTTAKEMPEKRDATVRAHDFHEIYREFADAKAAEQASRCSQCGVPYCQSHC' A
#
# COMPACT_ATOMS: atom_id res chain seq x y z
N MET A 1 -1.19 17.04 22.39
CA MET A 1 -2.10 16.39 21.42
C MET A 1 -1.37 15.19 20.82
N ALA A 2 -1.88 13.98 20.98
CA ALA A 2 -1.24 12.80 20.39
C ALA A 2 -1.37 12.83 18.86
N GLN A 3 -0.28 12.60 18.14
CA GLN A 3 -0.30 12.50 16.68
C GLN A 3 -1.09 11.25 16.27
N GLN A 4 -2.22 11.42 15.58
CA GLN A 4 -3.03 10.31 15.10
C GLN A 4 -2.28 9.56 13.98
N ARG A 5 -1.91 8.30 14.23
CA ARG A 5 -1.12 7.45 13.31
C ARG A 5 -1.93 6.85 12.16
N MET A 6 -3.24 6.63 12.34
CA MET A 6 -4.14 5.98 11.38
C MET A 6 -5.17 6.97 10.81
N LEU A 7 -6.10 6.47 9.99
CA LEU A 7 -7.19 7.24 9.36
C LEU A 7 -6.70 8.30 8.35
N LYS A 8 -5.57 8.04 7.68
CA LYS A 8 -4.97 8.99 6.71
C LYS A 8 -5.55 8.89 5.30
N PHE A 9 -6.59 8.08 5.08
CA PHE A 9 -7.15 7.81 3.75
C PHE A 9 -7.76 9.04 3.05
N VAL A 10 -8.06 10.12 3.78
CA VAL A 10 -8.59 11.37 3.21
C VAL A 10 -7.50 12.19 2.53
N THR A 11 -6.29 12.23 3.10
CA THR A 11 -5.19 13.11 2.62
C THR A 11 -4.07 12.35 1.93
N THR A 12 -3.90 11.06 2.22
CA THR A 12 -2.97 10.18 1.52
C THR A 12 -3.73 9.54 0.36
N ALA A 13 -3.10 9.32 -0.79
CA ALA A 13 -3.67 8.54 -1.90
C ALA A 13 -3.19 7.08 -1.83
N LYS A 14 -3.88 6.17 -2.53
CA LYS A 14 -3.41 4.78 -2.64
C LYS A 14 -2.27 4.76 -3.64
N GLU A 15 -1.14 4.21 -3.22
CA GLU A 15 0.02 4.00 -4.09
C GLU A 15 0.44 2.53 -4.03
N MET A 16 0.90 2.00 -5.16
CA MET A 16 1.48 0.67 -5.25
C MET A 16 3.01 0.79 -5.22
N PRO A 17 3.73 -0.29 -4.87
CA PRO A 17 5.19 -0.32 -5.01
C PRO A 17 5.62 -0.07 -6.45
N GLU A 18 6.91 0.22 -6.63
CA GLU A 18 7.49 0.43 -7.95
C GLU A 18 7.18 -0.74 -8.87
N LYS A 19 6.55 -0.40 -10.01
CA LYS A 19 6.23 -1.35 -11.07
C LYS A 19 7.27 -1.24 -12.16
N ARG A 20 7.87 -2.37 -12.54
CA ARG A 20 8.81 -2.42 -13.66
C ARG A 20 8.13 -2.05 -14.97
N ASP A 21 8.88 -1.36 -15.82
CA ASP A 21 8.41 -0.96 -17.14
C ASP A 21 8.05 -2.18 -18.01
N ALA A 22 7.01 -2.03 -18.84
CA ALA A 22 6.52 -3.09 -19.70
C ALA A 22 7.55 -3.57 -20.72
N THR A 23 8.36 -2.65 -21.27
CA THR A 23 9.39 -2.97 -22.26
C THR A 23 10.50 -3.81 -21.65
N VAL A 24 10.88 -3.55 -20.40
CA VAL A 24 11.92 -4.32 -19.70
C VAL A 24 11.42 -5.71 -19.31
N ARG A 25 10.25 -5.80 -18.67
CA ARG A 25 9.69 -7.08 -18.18
C ARG A 25 9.19 -8.01 -19.29
N ALA A 26 9.19 -7.58 -20.55
CA ALA A 26 8.88 -8.43 -21.70
C ALA A 26 10.03 -9.39 -22.06
N HIS A 27 11.22 -9.17 -21.51
CA HIS A 27 12.44 -9.90 -21.86
C HIS A 27 12.96 -10.81 -20.74
N ASP A 28 12.26 -10.91 -19.61
CA ASP A 28 12.62 -11.79 -18.49
C ASP A 28 11.39 -12.31 -17.72
N PHE A 29 11.64 -13.18 -16.75
CA PHE A 29 10.64 -13.78 -15.87
C PHE A 29 10.79 -13.28 -14.41
N HIS A 30 11.46 -12.15 -14.18
CA HIS A 30 11.56 -11.60 -12.84
C HIS A 30 10.23 -10.95 -12.42
N GLU A 31 10.01 -10.84 -11.11
CA GLU A 31 8.83 -10.21 -10.53
C GLU A 31 8.59 -8.80 -11.07
N ILE A 32 7.32 -8.38 -11.19
CA ILE A 32 6.95 -7.11 -11.83
C ILE A 32 6.97 -5.96 -10.82
N TYR A 33 6.52 -6.23 -9.60
CA TYR A 33 6.49 -5.24 -8.53
C TYR A 33 7.65 -5.44 -7.57
N ARG A 34 8.18 -4.34 -7.05
CA ARG A 34 9.11 -4.37 -5.93
C ARG A 34 8.38 -4.47 -4.60
N GLU A 35 9.11 -4.81 -3.55
CA GLU A 35 8.62 -4.65 -2.18
C GLU A 35 8.49 -3.16 -1.83
N PHE A 36 7.61 -2.84 -0.88
CA PHE A 36 7.58 -1.48 -0.33
C PHE A 36 8.84 -1.20 0.48
N ALA A 37 9.38 0.00 0.36
CA ALA A 37 10.29 0.52 1.37
C ALA A 37 9.53 0.73 2.69
N ASP A 38 10.17 0.46 3.83
CA ASP A 38 9.53 0.50 5.16
C ASP A 38 8.74 1.79 5.42
N ALA A 39 9.31 2.94 5.06
CA ALA A 39 8.65 4.24 5.21
C ALA A 39 7.35 4.35 4.38
N LYS A 40 7.38 3.85 3.14
CA LYS A 40 6.21 3.81 2.26
C LYS A 40 5.19 2.77 2.71
N ALA A 41 5.62 1.63 3.22
CA ALA A 41 4.74 0.64 3.82
C ALA A 41 3.98 1.24 5.02
N ALA A 42 4.68 1.94 5.92
CA ALA A 42 4.07 2.62 7.06
C ALA A 42 3.07 3.72 6.62
N GLU A 43 3.41 4.50 5.61
CA GLU A 43 2.52 5.52 5.02
C GLU A 43 1.25 4.87 4.45
N GLN A 44 1.36 3.82 3.64
CA GLN A 44 0.21 3.17 3.02
C GLN A 44 -0.65 2.41 4.06
N ALA A 45 -0.04 1.78 5.06
CA ALA A 45 -0.76 1.13 6.15
C ALA A 45 -1.57 2.13 7.00
N SER A 46 -1.09 3.37 7.13
CA SER A 46 -1.78 4.44 7.87
C SER A 46 -3.16 4.83 7.32
N ARG A 47 -3.46 4.40 6.09
CA ARG A 47 -4.78 4.59 5.44
C ARG A 47 -5.88 3.74 6.06
N CYS A 48 -5.56 2.70 6.82
CA CYS A 48 -6.57 1.85 7.43
C CYS A 48 -7.57 2.68 8.27
N SER A 49 -8.86 2.43 8.04
CA SER A 49 -9.93 3.16 8.71
C SER A 49 -10.20 2.68 10.14
N GLN A 50 -9.60 1.55 10.55
CA GLN A 50 -9.92 0.89 11.82
C GLN A 50 -11.44 0.73 12.00
N CYS A 51 -12.13 0.32 10.94
CA CYS A 51 -13.59 0.22 10.92
C CYS A 51 -14.10 -0.86 11.90
N GLY A 52 -15.27 -0.60 12.51
CA GLY A 52 -15.87 -1.52 13.48
C GLY A 52 -16.33 -2.85 12.89
N VAL A 53 -16.74 -2.86 11.61
CA VAL A 53 -17.01 -4.09 10.85
C VAL A 53 -15.95 -4.23 9.75
N PRO A 54 -14.92 -5.07 9.95
CA PRO A 54 -13.80 -5.19 9.01
C PRO A 54 -14.13 -6.11 7.84
N TYR A 55 -14.79 -5.58 6.80
CA TYR A 55 -15.10 -6.35 5.59
C TYR A 55 -13.87 -6.91 4.87
N CYS A 56 -12.71 -6.29 5.04
CA CYS A 56 -11.44 -6.83 4.55
C CYS A 56 -11.08 -8.19 5.16
N GLN A 57 -11.54 -8.50 6.38
CA GLN A 57 -11.34 -9.81 7.00
C GLN A 57 -12.40 -10.82 6.53
N SER A 58 -13.66 -10.40 6.45
CA SER A 58 -14.77 -11.28 6.03
C SER A 58 -14.60 -11.84 4.62
N HIS A 59 -13.83 -11.15 3.77
CA HIS A 59 -13.55 -11.51 2.39
C HIS A 59 -12.05 -11.62 2.10
N CYS A 60 -11.26 -11.99 3.11
CA CYS A 60 -9.82 -12.18 2.97
C CYS A 60 -9.48 -13.36 2.05
#